data_AF-A0A538IYS8-F1
#
_entry.id   AF-A0A538IYS8-F1
#
_cell.length_a   1.000
_cell.length_b   1.000
_cell.length_c   1.000
_cell.angle_alpha   90.00
_cell.angle_beta   90.00
_cell.angle_gamma   90.00
#
_symmetry.space_group_name_H-M   'P 1'
#
loop_
_entity.id
_entity.type
_entity.pdbx_description
1 polymer ?
#
loop_
_entity_poly.entity_id
_entity_poly.type
_entity_poly.pdbx_seq_one_letter_code
_entity_poly.pdbx_strand_id
1 'polypeptide(L)' 'MRRSIAVLLGVVGGMLAGAAFIRRQAAHRERADLYFEDGSMLSLTNGSPGAERLLPLARDVIRKTRGT' A
#
# COMPACT_ATOMS: atom_id res chain seq x y z
N MET A 1 -38.48 -2.33 -9.91
CA MET A 1 -37.71 -2.77 -8.71
C MET A 1 -36.46 -3.58 -9.04
N ARG A 2 -36.53 -4.66 -9.83
CA ARG A 2 -35.36 -5.52 -10.18
C ARG A 2 -34.19 -4.77 -10.85
N ARG A 3 -34.49 -3.84 -11.77
CA ARG A 3 -33.49 -2.98 -12.42
C ARG A 3 -32.77 -2.06 -11.45
N SER A 4 -33.48 -1.47 -10.48
CA SER A 4 -32.89 -0.55 -9.50
C SER A 4 -31.94 -1.26 -8.55
N ILE A 5 -32.23 -2.51 -8.18
CA ILE A 5 -31.35 -3.35 -7.38
C ILE A 5 -30.07 -3.70 -8.16
N ALA A 6 -30.19 -4.06 -9.43
CA ALA A 6 -29.03 -4.34 -10.27
C ALA A 6 -28.11 -3.12 -10.43
N VAL A 7 -28.69 -1.92 -10.59
CA VAL A 7 -27.92 -0.66 -10.64
C VAL A 7 -27.21 -0.38 -9.32
N LEU A 8 -27.91 -0.53 -8.18
CA LEU A 8 -27.31 -0.35 -6.85
C LEU A 8 -26.16 -1.33 -6.60
N LEU A 9 -26.35 -2.61 -6.93
CA LEU A 9 -25.29 -3.62 -6.81
C LEU A 9 -24.11 -3.32 -7.73
N GLY A 10 -24.35 -2.82 -8.94
CA GLY A 10 -23.30 -2.36 -9.85
C GLY A 10 -22.49 -1.19 -9.28
N VAL A 11 -23.17 -0.21 -8.68
CA VAL A 11 -22.51 0.95 -8.04
C VAL A 11 -21.69 0.51 -6.82
N VAL A 12 -22.27 -0.29 -5.93
CA VAL A 12 -21.56 -0.79 -4.73
C VAL A 12 -20.39 -1.68 -5.12
N GLY A 13 -20.59 -2.59 -6.08
CA GLY A 13 -19.53 -3.44 -6.62
C GLY A 13 -18.39 -2.63 -7.25
N GLY A 14 -18.73 -1.59 -8.04
CA GLY A 14 -17.76 -0.67 -8.63
C GLY A 14 -16.97 0.13 -7.59
N MET A 15 -17.64 0.62 -6.54
CA MET A 15 -16.98 1.33 -5.44
C MET A 15 -16.01 0.43 -4.67
N LEU A 16 -16.42 -0.80 -4.34
CA LEU A 16 -15.57 -1.75 -3.63
C LEU A 16 -14.35 -2.17 -4.47
N ALA A 17 -14.56 -2.43 -5.76
CA ALA A 17 -13.47 -2.76 -6.69
C ALA A 17 -12.49 -1.58 -6.84
N GLY A 18 -13.00 -0.36 -6.99
CA GLY A 18 -12.19 0.86 -7.06
C GLY A 18 -11.39 1.10 -5.78
N ALA A 19 -12.01 0.96 -4.61
CA ALA A 19 -11.34 1.12 -3.32
C ALA A 19 -10.22 0.08 -3.13
N ALA A 20 -10.47 -1.18 -3.49
CA ALA A 20 -9.46 -2.23 -3.43
C ALA A 20 -8.28 -1.97 -4.39
N PHE A 21 -8.57 -1.48 -5.60
CA PHE A 21 -7.55 -1.12 -6.57
C PHE A 21 -6.66 0.04 -6.09
N ILE A 22 -7.26 1.13 -5.60
CA ILE A 22 -6.52 2.26 -5.03
C ILE A 22 -5.67 1.81 -3.84
N ARG A 23 -6.23 0.98 -2.95
CA ARG A 23 -5.53 0.47 -1.77
C ARG A 23 -4.34 -0.41 -2.17
N ARG A 24 -4.49 -1.25 -3.20
CA ARG A 24 -3.40 -2.09 -3.74
C ARG A 24 -2.31 -1.26 -4.44
N GLN A 25 -2.70 -0.21 -5.17
CA GLN A 25 -1.75 0.70 -5.82
C GLN A 25 -1.00 1.56 -4.80
N ALA A 26 -1.68 2.01 -3.73
CA ALA A 26 -1.07 2.71 -2.61
C ALA A 26 -0.10 1.80 -1.84
N ALA A 27 -0.46 0.53 -1.62
CA ALA A 27 0.45 -0.44 -1.04
C ALA A 27 1.72 -0.62 -1.90
N HIS A 28 1.60 -0.65 -3.23
CA HIS A 28 2.75 -0.69 -4.14
C HIS A 28 3.61 0.59 -4.17
N ARG A 29 3.17 1.71 -3.58
CA ARG A 29 3.98 2.93 -3.47
C ARG A 29 4.94 2.93 -2.28
N GLU A 30 4.80 2.00 -1.35
CA GLU A 30 5.73 1.91 -0.22
C GLU A 30 7.11 1.43 -0.71
N ARG A 31 8.17 2.15 -0.34
CA ARG A 31 9.54 1.82 -0.68
C ARG A 31 10.45 2.10 0.52
N ALA A 32 11.59 1.42 0.57
CA ALA A 32 12.62 1.67 1.56
C ALA A 32 13.82 2.32 0.88
N ASP A 33 14.16 3.54 1.30
CA ASP A 33 15.33 4.26 0.79
C ASP A 33 16.46 4.12 1.84
N LEU A 34 17.56 3.47 1.47
CA LEU A 34 18.75 3.31 2.30
C LEU A 34 19.77 4.39 1.94
N TYR A 35 20.25 5.09 2.96
CA TYR A 35 21.31 6.08 2.85
C TYR A 35 22.58 5.51 3.48
N PHE A 36 23.67 5.52 2.73
CA PHE A 36 24.97 5.03 3.17
C PHE A 36 25.89 6.19 3.54
N GLU A 37 26.93 5.89 4.31
CA GLU A 37 27.88 6.90 4.81
C GLU A 37 28.70 7.56 3.68
N ASP A 38 28.87 6.88 2.55
CA ASP A 38 29.51 7.42 1.34
C ASP A 38 28.63 8.41 0.57
N GLY A 39 27.43 8.70 1.07
CA GLY A 39 26.44 9.58 0.45
C GLY A 39 25.65 8.90 -0.67
N SER A 40 25.88 7.62 -0.95
CA SER A 40 25.08 6.86 -1.89
C SER A 40 23.71 6.52 -1.31
N MET A 41 22.76 6.30 -2.22
CA MET A 41 21.38 5.96 -1.86
C MET A 41 20.91 4.76 -2.69
N LEU A 42 20.30 3.79 -2.02
CA LEU A 42 19.63 2.66 -2.66
C LEU A 42 18.14 2.69 -2.35
N SER A 43 17.33 2.82 -3.41
CA SER A 43 15.87 2.71 -3.29
C SER A 43 15.43 1.27 -3.54
N LEU A 44 14.74 0.69 -2.57
CA LEU A 44 14.16 -0.64 -2.64
C LEU A 44 12.64 -0.50 -2.83
N THR A 45 12.19 -0.77 -4.06
CA THR A 45 10.78 -0.73 -4.41
C THR A 45 10.03 -1.94 -3.86
N ASN A 46 8.72 -1.77 -3.61
CA ASN A 46 7.86 -2.86 -3.17
C ASN A 46 7.91 -4.04 -4.14
N GLY A 47 8.06 -5.27 -3.60
CA GLY A 47 8.23 -6.50 -4.36
C GLY A 47 9.69 -6.82 -4.72
N SER A 48 10.66 -5.98 -4.35
CA SER A 48 12.07 -6.36 -4.35
C SER A 48 12.41 -7.20 -3.11
N PRO A 49 13.33 -8.17 -3.20
CA PRO A 49 13.70 -9.02 -2.04
C PRO A 49 14.20 -8.23 -0.82
N GLY A 50 14.83 -7.08 -1.04
CA GLY A 50 15.26 -6.19 0.03
C GLY A 50 14.10 -5.45 0.70
N ALA A 51 13.16 -4.93 -0.08
CA ALA A 51 11.97 -4.25 0.44
C ALA A 51 11.05 -5.19 1.20
N GLU A 52 10.88 -6.44 0.75
CA GLU A 52 10.05 -7.45 1.43
C GLU A 52 10.50 -7.71 2.88
N ARG A 53 11.80 -7.62 3.15
CA ARG A 53 12.33 -7.77 4.51
C ARG A 53 12.25 -6.49 5.33
N LEU A 54 12.50 -5.33 4.72
CA LEU A 54 12.60 -4.06 5.44
C LEU A 54 11.25 -3.38 5.70
N LEU A 55 10.32 -3.42 4.74
CA LEU A 55 9.03 -2.74 4.85
C LEU A 55 8.19 -3.21 6.07
N PRO A 56 8.11 -4.51 6.41
CA PRO A 56 7.40 -4.94 7.62
C PRO A 56 7.98 -4.35 8.91
N LEU A 57 9.31 -4.27 9.02
CA LEU A 57 10.00 -3.72 10.17
C LEU A 57 9.76 -2.20 10.29
N ALA A 58 9.83 -1.48 9.16
CA ALA A 58 9.55 -0.05 9.12
C ALA A 58 8.10 0.25 9.55
N ARG A 59 7.13 -0.54 9.07
CA ARG A 59 5.71 -0.42 9.48
C ARG A 59 5.54 -0.62 10.98
N ASP A 60 6.22 -1.61 11.55
CA ASP A 60 6.16 -1.89 12.99
C ASP A 60 6.70 -0.72 13.82
N VAL A 61 7.83 -0.14 13.43
CA VAL A 61 8.42 1.03 14.11
C VAL A 61 7.47 2.23 14.03
N ILE A 62 6.97 2.57 12.83
CA ILE A 62 6.07 3.71 12.62
C ILE A 62 4.75 3.53 13.39
N ARG A 63 4.21 2.31 13.40
CA ARG A 63 2.98 2.01 14.15
C ARG A 63 3.18 2.20 15.65
N LYS A 64 4.31 1.75 16.19
CA LYS A 64 4.66 1.93 17.62
C LYS A 64 4.76 3.40 17.97
N THR A 65 5.39 4.23 17.14
CA THR A 65 5.54 5.68 17.39
C THR A 65 4.27 6.48 17.15
N ARG A 66 3.34 6.02 16.30
CA ARG A 66 2.04 6.69 16.09
C ARG A 66 0.99 6.32 17.14
N GLY A 67 1.19 5.21 17.86
CA GLY A 67 0.27 4.68 18.88
C GLY A 67 0.50 5.22 20.30
N THR A 68 1.43 6.15 20.48
CA THR A 68 1.78 6.84 21.73
C THR A 68 1.60 8.33 21.55
#